data_AF-A0A969C4Y6-F1
#
_entry.id   AF-A0A969C4Y6-F1
#
_cell.length_a   1.000
_cell.length_b   1.000
_cell.length_c   1.000
_cell.angle_alpha   90.00
_cell.angle_beta   90.00
_cell.angle_gamma   90.00
#
_symmetry.space_group_name_H-M   'P 1'
#
loop_
_entity.id
_entity.type
_entity.pdbx_description
1 polymer ?
#
loop_
_entity_poly.entity_id
_entity_poly.type
_entity_poly.pdbx_seq_one_letter_code
_entity_poly.pdbx_strand_id
1 'polypeptide(L)' 'MGIGDVSPHDLRRTAITQAFKQRVPIRHIQRMSGHQDLNTLRLYDLDRENLEDNAINELSYEEAKSV' A
#
# COMPACT_ATOMS: atom_id res chain seq x y z
N MET A 1 -8.17 -4.17 -35.78
CA MET A 1 -7.10 -3.92 -34.79
C MET A 1 -7.77 -3.88 -33.43
N GLY A 2 -7.79 -5.02 -32.71
CA GLY A 2 -8.43 -5.12 -31.41
C GLY A 2 -7.59 -4.42 -30.34
N ILE A 3 -8.26 -3.71 -29.44
CA ILE A 3 -7.66 -3.14 -28.23
C ILE A 3 -6.97 -4.31 -27.51
N GLY A 4 -5.64 -4.27 -27.42
CA GLY A 4 -4.80 -5.42 -27.05
C GLY A 4 -5.25 -6.09 -25.76
N ASP A 5 -4.93 -7.39 -25.65
CA ASP A 5 -5.36 -8.38 -24.65
C ASP A 5 -5.15 -7.96 -23.18
N VAL A 6 -5.88 -6.95 -22.71
CA VAL A 6 -5.92 -6.60 -21.29
C VAL A 6 -6.73 -7.68 -20.60
N SER A 7 -6.05 -8.57 -19.90
CA SER A 7 -6.71 -9.60 -19.12
C SER A 7 -7.31 -8.99 -17.84
N PRO A 8 -8.34 -9.62 -17.24
CA PRO A 8 -8.83 -9.23 -15.92
C PRO A 8 -7.73 -9.17 -14.84
N HIS A 9 -6.65 -9.92 -15.03
CA HIS A 9 -5.50 -9.88 -14.15
C HIS A 9 -4.74 -8.55 -14.27
N ASP A 10 -4.53 -8.02 -15.47
CA ASP A 10 -3.81 -6.77 -15.70
C ASP A 10 -4.55 -5.56 -15.12
N LEU A 11 -5.88 -5.57 -15.21
CA LEU A 11 -6.73 -4.58 -14.54
C LEU A 11 -6.59 -4.65 -13.02
N ARG A 12 -6.54 -5.85 -12.44
CA ARG A 12 -6.34 -6.05 -11.00
C ARG A 12 -4.98 -5.53 -10.54
N ARG A 13 -3.90 -5.81 -11.29
CA ARG A 13 -2.55 -5.30 -10.99
C ARG A 13 -2.51 -3.77 -11.05
N THR A 14 -3.18 -3.19 -12.05
CA THR A 14 -3.27 -1.73 -12.21
C THR A 14 -4.01 -1.09 -11.05
N ALA A 15 -5.17 -1.63 -10.65
CA ALA A 15 -5.94 -1.13 -9.52
C ALA A 15 -5.16 -1.18 -8.19
N ILE A 16 -4.46 -2.29 -7.93
CA ILE A 16 -3.62 -2.44 -6.73
C ILE A 16 -2.49 -1.42 -6.73
N THR A 17 -1.77 -1.28 -7.86
CA THR A 17 -0.69 -0.30 -8.01
C THR A 17 -1.19 1.13 -7.76
N GLN A 18 -2.36 1.48 -8.30
CA GLN A 18 -2.95 2.81 -8.10
C GLN A 18 -3.38 3.05 -6.65
N ALA A 19 -3.84 2.02 -5.94
CA ALA A 19 -4.20 2.13 -4.53
C ALA A 19 -2.95 2.40 -3.65
N PHE A 20 -1.82 1.76 -3.94
CA PHE A 20 -0.55 2.07 -3.28
C PHE A 20 -0.07 3.49 -3.57
N LYS A 21 -0.15 3.95 -4.82
CA LYS A 21 0.19 5.34 -5.18
C LYS A 21 -0.66 6.38 -4.45
N GLN A 22 -1.90 6.03 -4.10
CA GLN A 22 -2.82 6.87 -3.33
C GLN A 22 -2.65 6.73 -1.82
N ARG A 23 -1.61 6.02 -1.34
CA ARG A 23 -1.36 5.74 0.08
C ARG A 23 -2.53 5.09 0.80
N VAL A 24 -3.32 4.29 0.08
CA VAL A 24 -4.41 3.52 0.70
C VAL A 24 -3.80 2.48 1.65
N PRO A 25 -4.31 2.34 2.90
CA PRO A 25 -3.76 1.38 3.84
C PRO A 25 -3.77 -0.05 3.28
N ILE A 26 -2.66 -0.78 3.45
CA ILE A 26 -2.48 -2.12 2.86
C ILE A 26 -3.60 -3.11 3.22
N ARG A 27 -4.17 -3.03 4.44
CA ARG A 27 -5.32 -3.86 4.87
C ARG A 27 -6.62 -3.54 4.13
N HIS A 28 -6.76 -2.33 3.62
CA HIS A 28 -7.89 -1.94 2.77
C HIS A 28 -7.68 -2.48 1.35
N ILE A 29 -6.46 -2.32 0.79
CA ILE A 29 -6.09 -2.88 -0.51
C ILE A 29 -6.27 -4.41 -0.51
N GLN A 30 -5.89 -5.08 0.57
CA GLN A 30 -6.08 -6.52 0.74
C GLN A 30 -7.54 -6.94 0.65
N ARG A 31 -8.42 -6.26 1.40
CA ARG A 31 -9.87 -6.54 1.38
C ARG A 31 -10.49 -6.26 0.02
N MET A 32 -10.13 -5.14 -0.60
CA MET A 32 -10.63 -4.74 -1.93
C MET A 32 -10.19 -5.73 -3.02
N SER A 33 -8.97 -6.24 -2.94
CA SER A 33 -8.40 -7.13 -3.96
C SER A 33 -8.64 -8.62 -3.71
N GLY A 34 -9.17 -8.97 -2.54
CA GLY A 34 -9.43 -10.37 -2.15
C GLY A 34 -8.18 -11.21 -1.91
N HIS A 35 -7.01 -10.59 -1.69
CA HIS A 35 -5.77 -11.31 -1.42
C HIS A 35 -5.77 -11.89 -0.01
N GLN A 36 -5.62 -13.21 0.12
CA GLN A 36 -5.44 -13.86 1.41
C GLN A 36 -4.04 -13.63 1.98
N ASP A 37 -3.03 -13.56 1.10
CA ASP A 37 -1.64 -13.32 1.48
C ASP A 37 -1.24 -11.86 1.22
N LEU A 38 -0.61 -11.25 2.22
CA LEU A 38 -0.04 -9.89 2.12
C LEU A 38 1.29 -9.87 1.36
N ASN A 39 1.98 -11.01 1.22
CA ASN A 39 3.26 -11.07 0.51
C ASN A 39 3.13 -10.66 -0.96
N THR A 40 2.02 -11.00 -1.61
CA THR A 40 1.78 -10.61 -3.00
C THR A 40 1.51 -9.12 -3.16
N LEU A 41 0.97 -8.47 -2.13
CA LEU A 41 0.75 -7.02 -2.11
C LEU A 41 2.02 -6.23 -1.81
N ARG A 42 2.94 -6.80 -1.02
CA ARG A 42 4.25 -6.18 -0.73
C ARG A 42 5.07 -5.88 -1.98
N LEU A 43 4.85 -6.60 -3.09
CA LEU A 43 5.50 -6.33 -4.37
C LEU A 43 5.06 -5.02 -5.02
N TYR A 44 3.92 -4.47 -4.61
CA TYR A 44 3.36 -3.21 -5.10
C TYR A 44 3.60 -2.04 -4.15
N ASP A 45 4.15 -2.32 -2.97
CA ASP A 45 4.48 -1.33 -1.96
C ASP A 45 5.75 -0.58 -2.35
N LEU A 46 5.58 0.42 -3.22
CA LEU A 46 6.66 1.25 -3.78
C LEU A 46 7.20 2.28 -2.76
N ASP A 47 6.52 2.47 -1.63
CA ASP A 47 6.82 3.52 -0.64
C ASP A 47 7.65 2.97 0.55
N ARG A 48 8.17 1.74 0.43
CA ARG A 48 8.87 1.02 1.50
C ARG A 48 10.14 1.71 2.01
N GLU A 49 10.72 2.60 1.21
CA GLU A 49 11.91 3.39 1.55
C GLU A 49 11.54 4.83 1.95
N ASN A 50 10.26 5.16 2.01
CA ASN A 50 9.81 6.49 2.36
C ASN A 50 9.88 6.69 3.88
N LEU A 51 10.90 7.43 4.30
CA LEU A 51 11.17 7.73 5.71
C LEU A 51 10.21 8.77 6.29
N GLU A 52 9.42 9.47 5.44
CA GLU A 52 8.49 10.51 5.87
C GLU A 52 7.30 9.93 6.65
N ASP A 53 6.75 8.80 6.18
CA ASP A 53 5.62 8.09 6.81
C ASP A 53 6.08 7.12 7.92
N ASN A 54 7.31 7.30 8.45
CA ASN A 54 7.79 6.49 9.56
C ASN A 54 7.05 6.86 10.84
N ALA A 55 6.36 5.91 11.45
CA ALA A 55 5.64 6.08 12.71
C ALA A 55 6.51 6.64 13.85
N ILE A 56 7.83 6.49 13.78
CA ILE A 56 8.79 7.11 14.71
C ILE A 56 8.70 8.64 14.66
N ASN A 57 8.42 9.24 13.50
CA ASN A 57 8.25 10.69 13.35
C ASN A 57 6.99 11.21 14.07
N GLU A 58 6.01 10.35 14.33
CA GLU A 58 4.79 10.70 15.07
C GLU A 58 4.94 10.54 16.59
N LEU A 59 6.04 9.95 17.06
CA LEU A 59 6.30 9.80 18.50
C LEU A 59 6.74 11.14 19.11
N SER A 60 5.84 11.79 19.85
CA SER A 60 6.18 12.94 20.69
C SER A 60 6.72 12.48 22.04
N TYR A 61 7.94 12.91 22.39
CA TYR A 61 8.60 12.57 23.67
C TYR A 61 8.24 13.54 24.82
N GLU A 62 7.31 14.46 24.62
CA GLU A 62 6.95 15.50 25.58
C GLU A 62 6.24 14.96 26.85
N GLU A 63 5.69 13.74 26.83
CA GLU A 63 5.01 13.16 27.99
C GLU A 63 5.96 12.50 29.02
N ALA A 64 7.25 12.32 28.70
CA ALA A 64 8.19 11.60 29.55
C ALA A 64 8.87 12.46 30.65
N LYS A 65 8.49 13.73 30.80
CA LYS A 65 9.16 14.69 31.71
C LYS A 65 8.25 15.21 32.83
N SER A 66 7.42 14.34 33.39
CA SER A 66 6.57 14.67 34.56
C SER A 66 6.28 13.44 35.43
N VAL A 67 7.33 12.76 35.91
CA VAL A 67 7.27 11.95 37.15
C VAL A 67 8.59 12.08 37.90
#